data_AF-A0A2A5AGD0-F1
#
_entry.id   AF-A0A2A5AGD0-F1
#
_cell.length_a   1.000
_cell.length_b   1.000
_cell.length_c   1.000
_cell.angle_alpha   90.00
_cell.angle_beta   90.00
_cell.angle_gamma   90.00
#
_symmetry.space_group_name_H-M   'P 1'
#
loop_
_entity.id
_entity.type
_entity.pdbx_description
1 polymer ?
#
loop_
_entity_poly.entity_id
_entity_poly.type
_entity_poly.pdbx_seq_one_letter_code
_entity_poly.pdbx_strand_id
1 'polypeptide(L)'
;MDMKVRAKFIVDEVTRSRYNPLSAVVKLSPVCADEVEENQRFHEATPTGEITMHITRKEVADNFPVGKEFYVDFIAVPEKTNEA
;
A
#
# COMPACT_ATOMS: atom_id res chain seq x y z
N MET A 1 -17.32 2.00 17.37
CA MET A 1 -17.38 1.44 16.01
C MET A 1 -16.00 1.62 15.42
N ASP A 2 -15.26 0.55 15.17
CA ASP A 2 -13.96 0.65 14.49
C ASP A 2 -14.21 1.15 13.07
N MET A 3 -13.73 2.36 12.77
CA MET A 3 -13.77 2.94 11.44
C MET A 3 -12.74 2.20 10.58
N LYS A 4 -13.21 1.36 9.65
CA LYS A 4 -12.36 0.66 8.69
C LYS A 4 -11.98 1.61 7.56
N VAL A 5 -10.74 2.09 7.56
CA VAL A 5 -10.22 2.92 6.46
C VAL A 5 -9.60 2.00 5.42
N ARG A 6 -10.13 2.04 4.19
CA ARG A 6 -9.60 1.32 3.03
C ARG A 6 -9.14 2.31 1.97
N ALA A 7 -7.94 2.12 1.47
CA ALA A 7 -7.32 2.92 0.41
C ALA A 7 -7.01 2.05 -0.81
N LYS A 8 -6.87 2.68 -1.98
CA LYS A 8 -6.45 2.04 -3.23
C LYS A 8 -5.12 2.62 -3.70
N PHE A 9 -4.16 1.75 -3.99
CA PHE A 9 -2.80 2.12 -4.39
C PHE A 9 -2.41 1.42 -5.68
N ILE A 10 -1.61 2.07 -6.52
CA ILE A 10 -1.00 1.49 -7.72
C ILE A 10 0.51 1.40 -7.53
N VAL A 11 1.11 0.32 -8.01
CA VAL A 11 2.57 0.16 -7.98
C VAL A 11 3.19 1.03 -9.08
N ASP A 12 3.99 2.01 -8.68
CA ASP A 12 4.69 2.91 -9.62
C ASP A 12 6.07 2.38 -9.99
N GLU A 13 6.82 1.89 -8.99
CA GLU A 13 8.22 1.54 -9.15
C GLU A 13 8.56 0.24 -8.41
N VAL A 14 9.34 -0.62 -9.07
CA VAL A 14 9.99 -1.78 -8.44
C VAL A 14 11.47 -1.72 -8.72
N THR A 15 12.26 -1.30 -7.73
CA THR A 15 13.72 -1.21 -7.84
C THR A 15 14.36 -2.49 -7.30
N ARG A 16 15.21 -3.15 -8.09
CA ARG A 16 15.97 -4.33 -7.66
C ARG A 16 17.45 -4.02 -7.59
N SER A 17 18.11 -4.43 -6.50
CA SER A 17 19.54 -4.24 -6.35
C SER A 17 20.30 -5.26 -7.19
N ARG A 18 21.33 -4.80 -7.90
CA ARG A 18 22.30 -5.70 -8.58
C ARG A 18 23.05 -6.59 -7.60
N TYR A 19 23.34 -6.08 -6.40
CA TYR A 19 24.13 -6.78 -5.39
C TYR A 19 23.29 -7.75 -4.53
N ASN A 20 21.97 -7.53 -4.47
CA ASN A 20 21.05 -8.42 -3.80
C ASN A 20 19.78 -8.60 -4.65
N PRO A 21 19.77 -9.56 -5.59
CA PRO A 21 18.63 -9.78 -6.48
C PRO A 21 17.39 -10.36 -5.77
N LEU A 22 17.54 -10.77 -4.50
CA LEU A 22 16.42 -11.23 -3.67
C LEU A 22 15.68 -10.06 -3.03
N SER A 23 16.32 -8.90 -2.92
CA SER A 23 15.73 -7.68 -2.39
C SER A 23 15.10 -6.79 -3.47
N ALA A 24 13.93 -6.24 -3.18
CA ALA A 24 13.29 -5.23 -3.99
C ALA A 24 12.76 -4.09 -3.11
N VAL A 25 12.78 -2.88 -3.65
CA VAL A 25 12.05 -1.73 -3.12
C VAL A 25 10.85 -1.50 -4.01
N VAL A 26 9.66 -1.52 -3.43
CA VAL A 26 8.40 -1.30 -4.15
C VAL A 26 7.81 0.03 -3.67
N LYS A 27 7.48 0.91 -4.60
CA LYS A 27 6.79 2.18 -4.33
C LYS A 27 5.39 2.15 -4.89
N LEU A 28 4.43 2.62 -4.09
CA LEU A 28 3.04 2.75 -4.48
C LEU A 28 2.50 4.14 -4.19
N SER A 29 1.73 4.67 -5.12
CA SER A 29 0.96 5.91 -4.98
C SER A 29 -0.54 5.64 -4.89
N PRO A 30 -1.31 6.50 -4.22
CA PRO A 30 -2.75 6.39 -4.15
C PRO A 30 -3.37 6.62 -5.52
N VAL A 31 -4.35 5.80 -5.87
CA VAL A 31 -5.11 5.98 -7.11
C VAL A 31 -6.23 6.98 -6.85
N CYS A 32 -6.11 8.13 -7.50
CA CYS A 32 -6.98 9.30 -7.34
C CYS A 32 -7.61 9.72 -8.69
N ALA A 33 -8.02 8.80 -9.56
CA ALA A 33 -8.49 9.16 -10.91
C ALA A 33 -10.03 9.15 -11.05
N ASP A 34 -10.55 10.21 -11.65
CA ASP A 34 -11.90 10.78 -11.49
C ASP A 34 -12.99 10.19 -12.40
N GLU A 35 -12.67 9.20 -13.23
CA GLU A 35 -13.57 8.69 -14.28
C GLU A 35 -14.38 7.45 -13.86
N VAL A 36 -14.14 6.93 -12.66
CA VAL A 36 -14.86 5.78 -12.09
C VAL A 36 -15.55 6.23 -10.82
N GLU A 37 -16.87 6.02 -10.72
CA GLU A 37 -17.72 6.47 -9.61
C GLU A 37 -17.21 5.99 -8.23
N GLU A 38 -16.51 4.84 -8.20
CA GLU A 38 -15.85 4.31 -7.01
C GLU A 38 -14.67 5.19 -6.56
N ASN A 39 -13.81 5.63 -7.48
CA ASN A 39 -12.64 6.45 -7.18
C ASN A 39 -13.03 7.86 -6.71
N GLN A 40 -14.11 8.44 -7.24
CA GLN A 40 -14.62 9.74 -6.79
C GLN A 40 -14.99 9.74 -5.29
N ARG A 41 -15.57 8.65 -4.79
CA ARG A 41 -15.87 8.48 -3.36
C ARG A 41 -14.63 8.25 -2.52
N PHE A 42 -13.60 7.64 -3.09
CA PHE A 42 -12.33 7.42 -2.40
C PHE A 42 -11.52 8.71 -2.24
N HIS A 43 -11.68 9.74 -3.07
CA HIS A 43 -11.00 11.03 -2.85
C HIS A 43 -11.37 11.73 -1.53
N GLU A 44 -12.60 11.58 -1.04
CA GLU A 44 -13.00 12.12 0.27
C GLU A 44 -12.50 11.26 1.45
N ALA A 45 -12.19 9.98 1.22
CA ALA A 45 -11.89 9.01 2.26
C ALA A 45 -10.43 8.51 2.27
N THR A 46 -9.65 8.77 1.23
CA THR A 46 -8.32 8.17 1.04
C THR A 46 -7.24 9.14 1.50
N PRO A 47 -6.43 8.76 2.50
CA PRO A 47 -5.26 9.56 2.86
C PRO A 47 -4.31 9.64 1.65
N THR A 48 -3.91 10.87 1.29
CA THR A 48 -2.81 11.09 0.34
C THR A 48 -1.50 10.62 0.96
N GLY A 49 -0.70 9.83 0.26
CA GLY A 49 0.56 9.32 0.81
C GLY A 49 1.41 8.57 -0.21
N GLU A 50 2.51 8.00 0.25
CA GLU A 50 3.36 7.08 -0.51
C GLU A 50 3.61 5.85 0.38
N ILE A 51 3.53 4.65 -0.20
CA ILE A 51 3.95 3.42 0.47
C ILE A 51 5.25 2.97 -0.18
N THR A 52 6.34 3.02 0.59
CA THR A 52 7.64 2.44 0.19
C THR A 52 7.92 1.19 1.02
N MET A 53 8.01 0.02 0.36
CA MET A 53 8.28 -1.27 1.00
C MET A 53 9.65 -1.82 0.60
N HIS A 54 10.44 -2.23 1.59
CA HIS A 54 11.67 -2.99 1.40
C HIS A 54 11.39 -4.48 1.60
N ILE A 55 11.38 -5.25 0.51
CA ILE A 55 11.04 -6.67 0.51
C ILE A 55 12.30 -7.48 0.26
N THR A 56 12.69 -8.34 1.21
CA THR A 56 13.90 -9.18 1.11
C THR A 56 13.67 -10.55 0.47
N ARG A 57 12.39 -10.95 0.30
CA ARG A 57 11.99 -12.21 -0.32
C ARG A 57 11.46 -11.97 -1.73
N LYS A 58 12.18 -12.44 -2.73
CA LYS A 58 11.86 -12.28 -4.16
C LYS A 58 10.41 -12.66 -4.50
N GLU A 59 9.95 -13.81 -4.02
CA GLU A 59 8.60 -14.32 -4.28
C GLU A 59 7.50 -13.35 -3.81
N VAL A 60 7.74 -12.61 -2.72
CA VAL A 60 6.80 -11.61 -2.21
C VAL A 60 6.86 -10.37 -3.10
N ALA A 61 8.06 -9.92 -3.50
CA ALA A 61 8.24 -8.78 -4.39
C ALA A 61 7.63 -8.99 -5.78
N ASP A 62 7.68 -10.22 -6.31
CA ASP A 62 7.08 -10.58 -7.61
C ASP A 62 5.56 -10.42 -7.62
N ASN A 63 4.91 -10.38 -6.46
CA ASN A 63 3.46 -10.13 -6.37
C ASN A 63 3.07 -8.67 -6.63
N PHE A 64 4.03 -7.74 -6.67
CA PHE A 64 3.83 -6.31 -6.88
C PHE A 64 4.42 -5.82 -8.22
N PRO A 65 3.90 -6.27 -9.38
CA PRO A 65 4.31 -5.72 -10.66
C PRO A 65 3.84 -4.26 -10.82
N VAL A 66 4.64 -3.46 -11.53
CA VAL A 66 4.32 -2.07 -11.88
C VAL A 66 2.97 -2.00 -12.62
N GLY A 67 2.16 -1.00 -12.30
CA GLY A 67 0.83 -0.76 -12.86
C GLY A 67 -0.30 -1.58 -12.20
N LYS A 68 0.03 -2.49 -11.27
CA LYS A 68 -1.00 -3.26 -10.55
C LYS A 68 -1.55 -2.48 -9.36
N GLU A 69 -2.86 -2.54 -9.21
CA GLU A 69 -3.59 -1.88 -8.13
C GLU A 69 -3.84 -2.84 -6.95
N PHE A 70 -3.81 -2.30 -5.73
CA PHE A 70 -4.02 -3.00 -4.48
C PHE A 70 -4.92 -2.20 -3.54
N TYR A 71 -5.76 -2.90 -2.79
CA TYR A 71 -6.43 -2.32 -1.63
C TYR A 71 -5.55 -2.44 -0.39
N VAL A 72 -5.53 -1.39 0.42
CA VAL A 72 -4.82 -1.33 1.71
C VAL A 72 -5.84 -1.04 2.79
N ASP A 73 -5.90 -1.90 3.81
CA ASP A 73 -6.79 -1.76 4.96
C ASP A 73 -6.00 -1.31 6.20
N PHE A 74 -6.44 -0.23 6.82
CA PHE A 74 -5.92 0.21 8.12
C PHE A 74 -6.81 -0.36 9.22
N ILE A 75 -6.20 -1.16 10.10
CA ILE A 75 -6.86 -1.77 11.24
C ILE A 75 -6.15 -1.25 12.49
N ALA A 76 -6.90 -0.60 13.39
CA ALA A 76 -6.35 -0.10 14.64
C ALA A 76 -5.92 -1.28 15.53
N VAL A 77 -4.76 -1.13 16.17
CA VAL A 77 -4.29 -2.09 17.17
C VAL A 77 -5.01 -1.79 18.48
N PRO A 78 -5.52 -2.80 19.23
CA PRO A 78 -6.14 -2.55 20.52
C PRO A 78 -5.14 -1.87 21.49
N GLU A 79 -5.63 -0.92 22.29
CA GLU A 79 -4.82 -0.28 23.33
C GLU A 79 -4.27 -1.34 24.30
N LYS A 80 -2.96 -1.33 24.53
CA LYS A 80 -2.36 -2.16 25.58
C LYS A 80 -2.73 -1.54 26.92
N THR A 81 -3.70 -2.12 27.62
CA THR A 81 -3.89 -1.84 29.04
C THR A 81 -2.64 -2.31 29.78
N ASN A 82 -1.76 -1.39 30.16
CA ASN A 82 -0.70 -1.71 31.12
C ASN A 82 -1.37 -2.06 32.44
N GLU A 83 -1.51 -3.34 32.75
CA GLU A 83 -1.76 -3.78 34.12
C GLU A 83 -0.50 -3.50 34.93
N ALA A 84 -0.63 -2.58 35.89
CA ALA A 84 0.38 -2.23 36.89
C ALA A 84 0.15 -3.02 38.19
#